data_AF-A0AAV7CRA6-F1
#
_entry.id   AF-A0AAV7CRA6-F1
#
_cell.length_a   1.000
_cell.length_b   1.000
_cell.length_c   1.000
_cell.angle_alpha   90.00
_cell.angle_beta   90.00
_cell.angle_gamma   90.00
#
_symmetry.space_group_name_H-M   'P 1'
#
loop_
_entity.id
_entity.type
_entity.pdbx_description
1 polymer ?
#
loop_
_entity_poly.entity_id
_entity_poly.type
_entity_poly.pdbx_seq_one_letter_code
_entity_poly.pdbx_strand_id
1 'polypeptide(L)'
;MADTIFGNGTDQWVCPNDRQLALRAKLQTGWSVHTYQTDKQRKNQSLDDNEMESILQVIRRAEKVDTLEQQRIGRLVERLENMRKNVMGNGMSQCLLCGEHLGILGTTSVFCQDCKKKVCTKCGIETLSNLKRPTWLCKICSEQRE
;
A
#
# COMPACT_ATOMS: atom_id res chain seq x y z
N MET A 1 18.17 18.37 42.12
CA MET A 1 17.06 17.43 42.39
C MET A 1 16.70 16.69 41.10
N ALA A 2 17.56 15.77 40.63
CA ALA A 2 17.25 14.92 39.47
C ALA A 2 17.84 13.49 39.64
N ASP A 3 17.95 13.03 40.88
CA ASP A 3 18.51 11.71 41.22
C ASP A 3 17.43 10.87 41.92
N THR A 4 16.44 10.36 41.18
CA THR A 4 15.54 9.28 41.68
C THR A 4 14.64 8.67 40.58
N ILE A 5 15.19 8.20 39.45
CA ILE A 5 14.43 7.36 38.50
C ILE A 5 15.26 6.16 37.99
N PHE A 6 15.97 5.49 38.90
CA PHE A 6 16.46 4.14 38.63
C PHE A 6 15.60 3.17 39.43
N GLY A 7 14.40 2.93 38.88
CA GLY A 7 13.53 1.86 39.31
C GLY A 7 14.22 0.51 39.07
N ASN A 8 14.11 -0.36 40.06
CA ASN A 8 14.70 -1.70 40.14
C ASN A 8 13.97 -2.68 39.19
N GLY A 9 13.88 -2.34 37.91
CA GLY A 9 13.18 -3.09 36.87
C GLY A 9 14.16 -3.65 35.86
N THR A 10 14.30 -4.97 35.88
CA THR A 10 14.98 -5.79 34.87
C THR A 10 14.47 -5.49 33.46
N ASP A 11 15.42 -5.25 32.56
CA ASP A 11 15.32 -5.42 31.11
C ASP A 11 14.18 -4.79 30.30
N GLN A 12 13.94 -3.47 30.45
CA GLN A 12 12.98 -2.77 29.58
C GLN A 12 13.65 -2.14 28.36
N TRP A 13 13.29 -2.61 27.16
CA TRP A 13 13.62 -1.95 25.90
C TRP A 13 12.82 -0.65 25.77
N VAL A 14 13.52 0.48 25.63
CA VAL A 14 12.90 1.79 25.44
C VAL A 14 13.23 2.29 24.04
N CYS A 15 12.21 2.62 23.24
CA CYS A 15 12.39 3.21 21.93
C CYS A 15 12.91 4.66 22.07
N PRO A 16 14.11 4.98 21.55
CA PRO A 16 14.65 6.33 21.62
C PRO A 16 13.86 7.30 20.73
N ASN A 17 13.88 8.59 21.09
CA ASN A 17 13.25 9.63 20.26
C ASN A 17 14.03 9.90 18.95
N ASP A 18 13.37 10.52 17.97
CA ASP A 18 13.91 10.75 16.61
C ASP A 18 15.27 11.47 16.60
N ARG A 19 15.46 12.45 17.49
CA ARG A 19 16.73 13.19 17.60
C ARG A 19 17.87 12.26 18.04
N GLN A 20 17.58 11.37 18.98
CA GLN A 20 18.54 10.37 19.44
C GLN A 20 18.78 9.29 18.38
N LEU A 21 17.76 8.85 17.63
CA LEU A 21 17.91 7.92 16.50
C LEU A 21 18.84 8.47 15.42
N ALA A 22 18.61 9.71 14.99
CA ALA A 22 19.44 10.38 13.99
C ALA A 22 20.90 10.53 14.44
N LEU A 23 21.11 10.88 15.71
CA LEU A 23 22.46 10.97 16.29
C LEU A 23 23.13 9.59 16.32
N ARG A 24 22.41 8.54 16.70
CA ARG A 24 22.95 7.17 16.77
C ARG A 24 23.32 6.61 15.40
N ALA A 25 22.52 6.88 14.38
CA ALA A 25 22.84 6.51 13.00
C ALA A 25 24.16 7.18 12.54
N LYS A 26 24.35 8.46 12.86
CA LYS A 26 25.60 9.19 12.56
C LYS A 26 26.81 8.63 13.33
N LEU A 27 26.60 8.21 14.58
CA LEU A 27 27.64 7.65 15.44
C LEU A 27 27.83 6.13 15.26
N GLN A 28 27.06 5.48 14.39
CA GLN A 28 27.05 4.03 14.16
C GLN A 28 26.84 3.19 15.44
N THR A 29 25.97 3.67 16.35
CA THR A 29 25.73 3.05 17.67
C THR A 29 24.46 2.19 17.75
N GLY A 30 23.83 1.87 16.60
CA GLY A 30 22.66 0.98 16.51
C GLY A 30 21.30 1.65 16.74
N TRP A 31 20.21 0.87 16.60
CA TRP A 31 18.82 1.38 16.58
C TRP A 31 18.06 1.25 17.91
N SER A 32 18.37 0.24 18.73
CA SER A 32 17.71 -0.01 20.02
C SER A 32 18.73 -0.02 21.16
N VAL A 33 18.32 0.37 22.37
CA VAL A 33 19.22 0.43 23.54
C VAL A 33 18.57 -0.22 24.74
N HIS A 34 19.32 -1.12 25.37
CA HIS A 34 19.06 -1.52 26.74
C HIS A 34 19.65 -0.47 27.69
N THR A 35 18.87 0.06 28.63
CA THR A 35 19.26 1.20 29.48
C THR A 35 20.51 0.95 30.35
N TYR A 36 21.00 -0.29 30.43
CA TYR A 36 22.09 -0.68 31.34
C TYR A 36 23.27 -1.45 30.69
N GLN A 37 23.34 -1.59 29.36
CA GLN A 37 24.48 -2.29 28.71
C GLN A 37 25.56 -1.33 28.19
N THR A 38 26.82 -1.66 28.47
CA THR A 38 28.02 -0.91 28.03
C THR A 38 28.34 -1.17 26.55
N ASP A 39 29.04 -0.24 25.87
CA ASP A 39 29.45 -0.44 24.45
C ASP A 39 30.30 -1.70 24.23
N LYS A 40 31.03 -2.17 25.24
CA LYS A 40 31.76 -3.45 25.20
C LYS A 40 30.84 -4.66 25.17
N GLN A 41 29.72 -4.64 25.90
CA GLN A 41 28.73 -5.72 25.85
C GLN A 41 27.96 -5.74 24.54
N ARG A 42 27.73 -4.57 23.91
CA ARG A 42 27.16 -4.47 22.56
C ARG A 42 28.11 -5.05 21.49
N LYS A 43 29.41 -4.77 21.57
CA LYS A 43 30.40 -5.34 20.65
C LYS A 43 30.52 -6.86 20.72
N ASN A 44 30.18 -7.46 21.86
CA ASN A 44 30.16 -8.92 22.04
C ASN A 44 28.87 -9.58 21.50
N GLN A 45 27.90 -8.82 20.97
CA GLN A 45 26.72 -9.33 20.26
C GLN A 45 26.96 -9.35 18.75
N SER A 46 28.14 -9.74 18.32
CA SER A 46 28.37 -10.06 16.91
C SER A 46 27.59 -11.33 16.60
N LEU A 47 26.73 -11.26 15.58
CA LEU A 47 26.02 -12.43 15.08
C LEU A 47 27.04 -13.52 14.72
N ASP A 48 26.85 -14.72 15.23
CA ASP A 48 27.59 -15.88 14.73
C ASP A 48 27.17 -16.19 13.29
N ASP A 49 28.01 -16.92 12.56
CA ASP A 49 27.77 -17.27 11.16
C ASP A 49 26.42 -17.98 10.96
N ASN A 50 25.99 -18.77 11.94
CA ASN A 50 24.68 -19.45 11.93
C ASN A 50 23.49 -18.48 12.08
N GLU A 51 23.61 -17.47 12.92
CA GLU A 51 22.59 -16.45 13.12
C GLU A 51 22.49 -15.53 11.89
N MET A 52 23.64 -15.16 11.34
CA MET A 52 23.74 -14.40 10.10
C MET A 52 23.07 -15.16 8.94
N GLU A 53 23.37 -16.45 8.77
CA GLU A 53 22.75 -17.26 7.73
C GLU A 53 21.23 -17.36 7.92
N SER A 54 20.75 -17.49 9.16
CA SER A 54 19.32 -17.50 9.47
C SER A 54 18.63 -16.19 9.04
N ILE A 55 19.27 -15.05 9.30
CA ILE A 55 18.77 -13.72 8.87
C ILE A 55 18.76 -13.62 7.34
N LEU A 56 19.85 -14.03 6.67
CA LEU A 56 19.94 -14.02 5.21
C LEU A 56 18.88 -14.93 4.56
N GLN A 57 18.50 -16.04 5.20
CA GLN A 57 17.41 -16.89 4.73
C GLN A 57 16.04 -16.23 4.88
N VAL A 58 15.82 -15.42 5.91
CA VAL A 58 14.58 -14.62 6.05
C VAL A 58 14.52 -13.57 4.95
N ILE A 59 15.62 -12.83 4.73
CA ILE A 59 15.70 -11.78 3.70
C ILE A 59 15.42 -12.38 2.31
N ARG A 60 16.12 -13.45 1.93
CA ARG A 60 15.90 -14.12 0.63
C ARG A 60 14.45 -14.57 0.41
N ARG A 61 13.79 -15.04 1.47
CA ARG A 61 12.36 -15.43 1.40
C ARG A 61 11.48 -14.20 1.21
N ALA A 62 11.74 -13.11 1.91
CA ALA A 62 11.02 -11.85 1.76
C ALA A 62 11.19 -11.28 0.34
N GLU A 63 12.41 -11.20 -0.18
CA GLU A 63 12.71 -10.74 -1.54
C GLU A 63 12.00 -11.58 -2.62
N LYS A 64 11.94 -12.90 -2.41
CA LYS A 64 11.20 -13.80 -3.30
C LYS A 64 9.70 -13.49 -3.29
N VAL A 65 9.12 -13.27 -2.12
CA VAL A 65 7.70 -12.89 -1.99
C VAL A 65 7.45 -11.54 -2.66
N ASP A 66 8.32 -10.55 -2.42
CA ASP A 66 8.21 -9.22 -3.02
C ASP A 66 8.26 -9.28 -4.55
N THR A 67 9.17 -10.09 -5.12
CA THR A 67 9.27 -10.26 -6.57
C THR A 67 7.98 -10.84 -7.17
N LEU A 68 7.39 -11.85 -6.51
CA LEU A 68 6.12 -12.43 -6.95
C LEU A 68 4.96 -11.45 -6.83
N GLU A 69 4.94 -10.65 -5.77
CA GLU A 69 3.91 -9.64 -5.55
C GLU A 69 4.01 -8.50 -6.56
N GLN A 70 5.22 -8.05 -6.90
CA GLN A 70 5.44 -7.09 -7.98
C GLN A 70 4.90 -7.60 -9.32
N GLN A 71 5.10 -8.87 -9.65
CA GLN A 71 4.52 -9.48 -10.86
C GLN A 71 2.99 -9.57 -10.79
N ARG A 72 2.42 -9.81 -9.61
CA ARG A 72 0.96 -9.84 -9.41
C ARG A 72 0.37 -8.45 -9.61
N ILE A 73 0.92 -7.43 -8.95
CA ILE A 73 0.50 -6.04 -9.08
C ILE A 73 0.68 -5.56 -10.53
N GLY A 74 1.81 -5.91 -11.17
CA GLY A 74 2.09 -5.56 -12.56
C GLY A 74 0.99 -6.02 -13.52
N ARG A 75 0.48 -7.26 -13.36
CA ARG A 75 -0.64 -7.77 -14.17
C ARG A 75 -1.95 -7.02 -13.94
N LEU A 76 -2.23 -6.61 -12.70
CA LEU A 76 -3.42 -5.81 -12.38
C LEU A 76 -3.35 -4.42 -13.02
N VAL A 77 -2.20 -3.76 -12.89
CA VAL A 77 -1.96 -2.44 -13.52
C VAL A 77 -2.08 -2.54 -15.03
N GLU A 78 -1.47 -3.55 -15.66
CA GLU A 78 -1.55 -3.77 -17.10
C GLU A 78 -2.99 -3.97 -17.58
N ARG A 79 -3.78 -4.80 -16.88
CA ARG A 79 -5.20 -5.00 -17.19
C ARG A 79 -5.96 -3.67 -17.17
N LEU A 80 -5.79 -2.89 -16.11
CA LEU A 80 -6.45 -1.59 -15.95
C LEU A 80 -6.04 -0.60 -17.05
N GLU A 81 -4.75 -0.52 -17.39
CA GLU A 81 -4.24 0.33 -18.47
C GLU A 81 -4.78 -0.12 -19.84
N ASN A 82 -4.89 -1.43 -20.08
CA ASN A 82 -5.51 -1.95 -21.30
C ASN A 82 -6.99 -1.56 -21.39
N MET A 83 -7.74 -1.57 -20.29
CA MET A 83 -9.12 -1.08 -20.29
C MET A 83 -9.19 0.43 -20.62
N ARG A 84 -8.27 1.23 -20.09
CA ARG A 84 -8.19 2.69 -20.35
C ARG A 84 -7.86 2.99 -21.82
N LYS A 85 -6.94 2.23 -22.43
CA LYS A 85 -6.57 2.39 -23.84
C LYS A 85 -7.70 2.03 -24.81
N ASN A 86 -8.58 1.11 -24.43
CA ASN A 86 -9.68 0.63 -25.27
C ASN A 86 -11.00 1.42 -25.09
N VAL A 87 -10.95 2.61 -24.51
CA VAL A 87 -12.10 3.52 -24.39
C VAL A 87 -12.49 4.03 -25.78
N MET A 88 -13.75 3.84 -26.18
CA MET A 88 -14.21 4.19 -27.53
C MET A 88 -15.10 5.45 -27.60
N GLY A 89 -15.74 5.87 -26.51
CA GLY A 89 -16.70 6.97 -26.52
C GLY A 89 -16.27 8.21 -25.74
N ASN A 90 -17.02 9.29 -25.92
CA ASN A 90 -16.75 10.57 -25.27
C ASN A 90 -17.30 10.71 -23.83
N GLY A 91 -18.19 9.80 -23.40
CA GLY A 91 -18.82 9.86 -22.09
C GLY A 91 -19.85 10.98 -21.91
N MET A 92 -20.36 11.57 -23.00
CA MET A 92 -21.37 12.65 -22.98
C MET A 92 -22.61 12.29 -23.81
N SER A 93 -22.43 12.10 -25.12
CA SER A 93 -23.46 11.64 -26.06
C SER A 93 -23.27 10.16 -26.42
N GLN A 94 -22.11 9.60 -26.12
CA GLN A 94 -21.76 8.20 -26.34
C GLN A 94 -21.29 7.57 -25.02
N CYS A 95 -21.53 6.28 -24.86
CA CYS A 95 -21.01 5.51 -23.74
C CYS A 95 -19.48 5.58 -23.75
N LEU A 96 -18.88 6.00 -22.64
CA LEU A 96 -17.42 6.10 -22.52
C LEU A 96 -16.71 4.81 -22.98
N LEU A 97 -17.19 3.64 -22.56
CA LEU A 97 -16.51 2.38 -22.84
C LEU A 97 -16.78 1.85 -24.25
N CYS A 98 -18.03 1.54 -24.59
CA CYS A 98 -18.36 0.89 -25.87
C CYS A 98 -18.65 1.84 -27.04
N GLY A 99 -18.74 3.15 -26.84
CA GLY A 99 -19.02 4.12 -27.91
C GLY A 99 -20.47 4.17 -28.41
N GLU A 100 -21.38 3.32 -27.90
CA GLU A 100 -22.81 3.37 -28.27
C GLU A 100 -23.43 4.74 -27.94
N HIS A 101 -24.31 5.24 -28.82
CA HIS A 101 -25.03 6.49 -28.60
C HIS A 101 -26.02 6.38 -27.42
N LEU A 102 -26.07 7.42 -26.60
CA LEU A 102 -26.88 7.53 -25.39
C LEU A 102 -27.98 8.58 -25.58
N GLY A 103 -29.16 8.34 -25.02
CA GLY A 103 -30.26 9.30 -25.03
C GLY A 103 -31.59 8.67 -25.47
N ILE A 104 -32.52 9.49 -25.93
CA ILE A 104 -33.92 9.11 -26.21
C ILE A 104 -34.01 8.01 -27.28
N LEU A 105 -33.19 8.11 -28.33
CA LEU A 105 -33.12 7.13 -29.42
C LEU A 105 -31.97 6.13 -29.24
N GLY A 106 -31.29 6.17 -28.10
CA GLY A 106 -30.09 5.38 -27.81
C GLY A 106 -30.24 4.51 -26.57
N THR A 107 -29.13 3.94 -26.12
CA THR A 107 -29.12 3.08 -24.93
C THR A 107 -29.30 3.93 -23.66
N THR A 108 -30.03 3.40 -22.67
CA THR A 108 -30.14 4.01 -21.35
C THR A 108 -28.76 4.21 -20.71
N SER A 109 -28.53 5.40 -20.16
CA SER A 109 -27.24 5.79 -19.61
C SER A 109 -27.28 6.06 -18.12
N VAL A 110 -26.16 5.82 -17.44
CA VAL A 110 -25.91 6.15 -16.03
C VAL A 110 -24.63 6.97 -15.92
N PHE A 111 -24.50 7.74 -14.84
CA PHE A 111 -23.28 8.50 -14.54
C PHE A 111 -22.35 7.70 -13.63
N CYS A 112 -21.08 7.60 -14.02
CA CYS A 112 -20.04 7.11 -13.13
C CYS A 112 -19.79 8.12 -12.00
N GLN A 113 -19.86 7.68 -10.75
CA GLN A 113 -19.61 8.53 -9.58
C GLN A 113 -18.18 9.08 -9.56
N ASP A 114 -17.20 8.36 -10.11
CA ASP A 114 -15.79 8.73 -10.00
C ASP A 114 -15.36 9.67 -11.11
N CYS A 115 -15.45 9.22 -12.36
CA CYS A 115 -14.97 10.00 -13.50
C CYS A 115 -16.01 10.98 -14.07
N LYS A 116 -17.24 10.98 -13.53
CA LYS A 116 -18.37 11.86 -13.94
C LYS A 116 -18.81 11.74 -15.40
N LYS A 117 -18.35 10.71 -16.10
CA LYS A 117 -18.72 10.41 -17.50
C LYS A 117 -19.92 9.46 -17.56
N LYS A 118 -20.69 9.54 -18.64
CA LYS A 118 -21.80 8.63 -18.91
C LYS A 118 -21.34 7.30 -19.51
N VAL A 119 -21.97 6.22 -19.07
CA VAL A 119 -21.85 4.87 -19.64
C VAL A 119 -23.24 4.27 -19.85
N CYS A 120 -23.38 3.34 -20.79
CA CYS A 120 -24.60 2.54 -20.87
C CYS A 120 -24.69 1.60 -19.67
N THR A 121 -25.90 1.13 -19.34
CA THR A 121 -26.15 0.22 -18.21
C THR A 121 -25.36 -1.09 -18.30
N LYS A 122 -24.98 -1.55 -19.51
CA LYS A 122 -24.10 -2.73 -19.72
C LYS A 122 -22.62 -2.47 -19.37
N CYS A 123 -22.21 -1.21 -19.43
CA CYS A 123 -20.84 -0.76 -19.15
C CYS A 123 -20.69 -0.12 -17.76
N GLY A 124 -21.82 0.04 -17.04
CA GLY A 124 -21.87 0.44 -15.65
C GLY A 124 -21.98 -0.76 -14.72
N ILE A 125 -21.55 -0.56 -13.47
CA ILE A 125 -21.70 -1.47 -12.35
C ILE A 125 -22.42 -0.69 -11.26
N GLU A 126 -23.54 -1.23 -10.76
CA GLU A 126 -24.23 -0.70 -9.60
C GLU A 126 -23.59 -1.27 -8.33
N THR A 127 -23.15 -0.39 -7.44
CA THR A 127 -22.53 -0.71 -6.17
C THR A 127 -23.23 0.04 -5.05
N LEU A 128 -23.04 -0.39 -3.80
CA LEU A 128 -23.51 0.35 -2.63
C LEU A 128 -22.41 1.27 -2.12
N SER A 129 -22.72 2.54 -1.97
CA SER A 129 -21.86 3.49 -1.27
C SER A 129 -21.80 3.19 0.23
N ASN A 130 -20.81 3.77 0.92
CA ASN A 130 -20.69 3.71 2.39
C ASN A 130 -21.95 4.21 3.13
N LEU A 131 -22.78 5.03 2.48
CA LEU A 131 -24.05 5.53 2.99
C LEU A 131 -25.25 4.63 2.65
N LYS A 132 -25.01 3.40 2.19
CA LYS A 132 -26.02 2.42 1.74
C LYS A 132 -26.91 2.93 0.60
N ARG A 133 -26.46 3.92 -0.16
CA ARG A 133 -27.15 4.42 -1.35
C ARG A 133 -26.59 3.74 -2.60
N PRO A 134 -27.43 3.36 -3.57
CA PRO A 134 -26.96 2.81 -4.84
C PRO A 134 -26.15 3.87 -5.60
N THR A 135 -25.00 3.46 -6.10
CA THR A 135 -24.06 4.29 -6.84
C THR A 135 -23.56 3.54 -8.05
N TRP A 136 -23.37 4.26 -9.16
CA TRP A 136 -22.91 3.67 -10.41
C TRP A 136 -21.45 3.98 -10.66
N LEU A 137 -20.68 2.98 -11.10
CA LEU A 137 -19.31 3.11 -11.56
C LEU A 137 -19.19 2.58 -12.99
N CYS A 138 -18.35 3.17 -13.83
CA CYS A 138 -17.97 2.50 -15.06
C CYS A 138 -17.03 1.32 -14.73
N LYS A 139 -16.97 0.30 -15.59
CA LYS A 139 -16.10 -0.87 -15.38
C LYS A 139 -14.63 -0.50 -15.09
N ILE A 140 -14.11 0.56 -15.72
CA ILE A 140 -12.74 1.06 -15.45
C ILE A 140 -12.61 1.59 -14.02
N CYS A 141 -13.54 2.44 -13.56
CA CYS A 141 -13.48 2.99 -12.20
C CYS A 141 -13.78 1.94 -11.14
N SER A 142 -14.57 0.92 -11.46
CA SER A 142 -14.75 -0.23 -10.58
C SER A 142 -13.45 -1.03 -10.46
N GLU A 143 -12.81 -1.38 -11.57
CA GLU A 143 -11.53 -2.10 -11.57
C GLU A 143 -10.43 -1.30 -10.85
N GLN A 144 -10.42 0.03 -10.98
CA GLN A 144 -9.46 0.89 -10.30
C GLN A 144 -9.55 0.84 -8.76
N ARG A 145 -10.71 0.48 -8.22
CA ARG A 145 -10.96 0.40 -6.76
C ARG A 145 -10.59 -0.97 -6.17
N GLU A 146 -10.46 -1.99 -7.01
CA GLU A 146 -9.97 -3.33 -6.61
C GLU A 146 -8.45 -3.32 -6.42
#